data_AF-K1GNX3-F1
#
_entry.id   AF-K1GNX3-F1
#
_cell.length_a   1.000
_cell.length_b   1.000
_cell.length_c   1.000
_cell.angle_alpha   90.00
_cell.angle_beta   90.00
_cell.angle_gamma   90.00
#
_symmetry.space_group_name_H-M   'P 1'
#
loop_
_entity.id
_entity.type
_entity.pdbx_description
1 polymer ?
#
loop_
_entity_poly.entity_id
_entity_poly.type
_entity_poly.pdbx_seq_one_letter_code
_entity_poly.pdbx_strand_id
1 'polypeptide(L)'
;MEVLKAELVARTKKLFIEYLLKERTGIKLFDIGMGVCVFAREEKQLFLQIFSRHTVKSPLIDEFLNVIREELKTDERIISIDKDKQEELLHTCWVFAHGLSTLIAIDFFKDSSDEFIERSLKNGPARLFYEYLSRYSKKQ
;
A
#
# COMPACT_ATOMS: atom_id res chain seq x y z
N MET A 1 -18.37 10.23 -24.02
CA MET A 1 -17.29 9.22 -23.96
C MET A 1 -16.20 9.63 -22.98
N GLU A 2 -15.65 10.84 -23.08
CA GLU A 2 -14.65 11.37 -22.14
C GLU A 2 -15.18 11.52 -20.70
N VAL A 3 -16.41 12.03 -20.51
CA VAL A 3 -17.05 12.14 -19.19
C VAL A 3 -17.23 10.76 -18.52
N LEU A 4 -17.59 9.74 -19.32
CA LEU A 4 -17.78 8.37 -18.83
C LEU A 4 -16.45 7.74 -18.36
N LYS A 5 -15.35 8.05 -19.06
CA LYS A 5 -14.00 7.62 -18.65
C LYS A 5 -13.55 8.32 -17.38
N ALA A 6 -13.78 9.64 -17.26
CA ALA A 6 -13.41 10.41 -16.08
C ALA A 6 -14.17 9.93 -14.83
N GLU A 7 -15.48 9.66 -14.95
CA GLU A 7 -16.29 9.15 -13.85
C GLU A 7 -15.85 7.73 -13.42
N LEU A 8 -15.50 6.87 -14.39
CA LEU A 8 -14.97 5.54 -14.09
C LEU A 8 -13.64 5.63 -13.34
N VAL A 9 -12.72 6.50 -13.78
CA VAL A 9 -11.45 6.74 -13.07
C VAL A 9 -11.69 7.23 -11.65
N ALA A 10 -12.62 8.17 -11.46
CA ALA A 10 -12.96 8.70 -10.14
C ALA A 10 -13.52 7.60 -9.20
N ARG A 11 -14.39 6.72 -9.71
CA ARG A 11 -14.94 5.59 -8.95
C ARG A 11 -13.85 4.58 -8.60
N THR A 12 -13.00 4.21 -9.55
CA THR A 12 -11.87 3.30 -9.32
C THR A 12 -10.91 3.87 -8.28
N LYS A 13 -10.61 5.17 -8.35
CA LYS A 13 -9.79 5.86 -7.36
C LYS A 13 -10.40 5.78 -5.97
N LYS A 14 -11.70 6.09 -5.85
CA LYS A 14 -12.42 6.02 -4.58
C LYS A 14 -12.38 4.61 -3.99
N LEU A 15 -12.67 3.60 -4.82
CA LEU A 15 -12.62 2.20 -4.41
C LEU A 15 -11.22 1.83 -3.90
N PHE A 16 -10.16 2.14 -4.64
CA PHE A 16 -8.80 1.84 -4.20
C PHE A 16 -8.47 2.48 -2.85
N ILE A 17 -8.83 3.76 -2.66
CA ILE A 17 -8.65 4.46 -1.37
C ILE A 17 -9.41 3.77 -0.24
N GLU A 18 -10.63 3.27 -0.46
CA GLU A 18 -11.38 2.51 0.54
C GLU A 18 -10.62 1.24 0.98
N TYR A 19 -9.98 0.54 0.04
CA TYR A 19 -9.12 -0.60 0.37
C TYR A 19 -7.87 -0.20 1.16
N LEU A 20 -7.23 0.91 0.80
CA LEU A 20 -6.02 1.42 1.47
C LEU A 20 -6.28 1.83 2.93
N LEU A 21 -7.39 2.52 3.18
CA LEU A 21 -7.69 3.12 4.49
C LEU A 21 -8.44 2.19 5.45
N LYS A 22 -8.88 1.02 4.98
CA LYS A 22 -9.55 0.02 5.81
C LYS A 22 -8.60 -0.51 6.89
N GLU A 23 -8.97 -0.29 8.15
CA GLU A 23 -8.25 -0.83 9.31
C GLU A 23 -8.34 -2.36 9.34
N ARG A 24 -7.21 -3.03 9.59
CA ARG A 24 -7.11 -4.50 9.62
C ARG A 24 -6.27 -5.03 10.77
N THR A 25 -5.09 -4.45 10.96
CA THR A 25 -4.05 -4.88 11.89
C THR A 25 -3.79 -3.85 12.99
N GLY A 26 -4.34 -2.64 12.85
CA GLY A 26 -4.13 -1.53 13.77
C GLY A 26 -2.77 -0.85 13.61
N ILE A 27 -1.99 -1.17 12.55
CA ILE A 27 -0.77 -0.45 12.14
C ILE A 27 -1.01 0.08 10.73
N LYS A 28 -1.06 1.41 10.58
CA LYS A 28 -1.53 2.05 9.34
C LYS A 28 -0.73 1.63 8.12
N LEU A 29 0.59 1.51 8.27
CA LEU A 29 1.47 1.06 7.19
C LEU A 29 1.15 -0.36 6.70
N PHE A 30 0.80 -1.28 7.60
CA PHE A 30 0.42 -2.65 7.22
C PHE A 30 -0.99 -2.72 6.67
N ASP A 31 -1.91 -1.91 7.20
CA ASP A 31 -3.28 -1.84 6.71
C ASP A 31 -3.32 -1.35 5.26
N ILE A 32 -2.47 -0.38 4.92
CA ILE A 32 -2.25 0.09 3.55
C ILE A 32 -1.67 -1.03 2.68
N GLY A 33 -0.60 -1.71 3.12
CA GLY A 33 0.01 -2.81 2.37
C GLY A 33 -0.96 -3.98 2.11
N MET A 34 -1.77 -4.32 3.12
CA MET A 34 -2.87 -5.28 3.00
C MET A 34 -3.90 -4.81 1.99
N GLY A 35 -4.29 -3.52 2.06
CA GLY A 35 -5.22 -2.90 1.13
C GLY A 35 -4.82 -3.07 -0.33
N VAL A 36 -3.56 -2.81 -0.66
CA VAL A 36 -3.04 -2.98 -2.04
C VAL A 36 -3.13 -4.44 -2.48
N CYS A 37 -2.72 -5.39 -1.63
CA CYS A 37 -2.71 -6.81 -1.96
C CYS A 37 -4.12 -7.40 -2.10
N VAL A 38 -5.02 -7.04 -1.20
CA VAL A 38 -6.42 -7.47 -1.22
C VAL A 38 -7.15 -6.88 -2.44
N PHE A 39 -6.89 -5.61 -2.77
CA PHE A 39 -7.43 -5.00 -3.99
C PHE A 39 -6.91 -5.72 -5.25
N ALA A 40 -5.63 -6.10 -5.29
CA ALA A 40 -5.09 -6.85 -6.42
C ALA A 40 -5.71 -8.25 -6.58
N ARG A 41 -6.13 -8.88 -5.47
CA ARG A 41 -6.84 -10.16 -5.46
C ARG A 41 -8.28 -10.02 -5.94
N GLU A 42 -9.03 -9.06 -5.38
CA GLU A 42 -10.47 -8.93 -5.59
C GLU A 42 -10.81 -8.15 -6.86
N GLU A 43 -10.01 -7.13 -7.17
CA GLU A 43 -10.21 -6.18 -8.28
C GLU A 43 -9.06 -6.25 -9.30
N LYS A 44 -8.62 -7.48 -9.62
CA LYS A 44 -7.46 -7.80 -10.47
C LYS A 44 -7.34 -6.95 -11.74
N GLN A 45 -8.44 -6.79 -12.49
CA GLN A 45 -8.42 -6.01 -13.73
C GLN A 45 -8.19 -4.52 -13.48
N LEU A 46 -8.79 -3.96 -12.43
CA LEU A 46 -8.57 -2.57 -12.04
C LEU A 46 -7.13 -2.36 -11.56
N PHE A 47 -6.61 -3.26 -10.74
CA PHE A 47 -5.22 -3.21 -10.29
C PHE A 47 -4.25 -3.19 -11.48
N LEU A 48 -4.38 -4.14 -12.42
CA LEU A 48 -3.51 -4.21 -13.59
C LEU A 48 -3.62 -2.97 -14.49
N GLN A 49 -4.81 -2.36 -14.59
CA GLN A 49 -5.01 -1.12 -15.34
C GLN A 49 -4.39 0.10 -14.65
N ILE A 50 -4.57 0.25 -13.33
CA ILE A 50 -4.01 1.37 -12.56
C ILE A 50 -2.48 1.34 -12.61
N PHE A 51 -1.88 0.16 -12.44
CA PHE A 51 -0.42 0.00 -12.33
C PHE A 51 0.24 -0.45 -13.63
N SER A 52 -0.43 -0.26 -14.77
CA SER A 52 0.15 -0.54 -16.09
C SER A 52 1.28 0.46 -16.43
N ARG A 53 2.17 0.09 -17.37
CA ARG A 53 3.27 0.96 -17.83
C ARG A 53 2.78 2.34 -18.33
N HIS A 54 1.55 2.43 -18.81
CA HIS A 54 0.99 3.67 -19.37
C HIS A 54 0.43 4.62 -18.30
N THR A 55 0.02 4.08 -17.16
CA THR A 55 -0.63 4.81 -16.04
C THR A 55 0.29 5.04 -14.86
N VAL A 56 1.41 4.31 -14.75
CA VAL A 56 2.40 4.46 -13.67
C VAL A 56 3.06 5.84 -13.59
N LYS A 57 3.11 6.60 -14.70
CA LYS A 57 3.61 7.99 -14.73
C LYS A 57 2.50 9.04 -14.66
N SER A 58 1.27 8.63 -14.34
CA SER A 58 0.14 9.55 -14.27
C SER A 58 0.05 10.23 -12.88
N PRO A 59 -0.53 11.44 -12.80
CA PRO A 59 -0.78 12.13 -11.52
C PRO A 59 -1.56 11.30 -10.49
N LEU A 60 -2.28 10.26 -10.94
CA LEU A 60 -3.04 9.36 -10.08
C LEU A 60 -2.17 8.64 -9.05
N ILE A 61 -0.94 8.26 -9.41
CA ILE A 61 -0.04 7.57 -8.49
C ILE A 61 0.43 8.53 -7.39
N ASP A 62 0.76 9.78 -7.74
CA ASP A 62 1.14 10.80 -6.77
C ASP A 62 -0.01 11.11 -5.80
N GLU A 63 -1.25 11.12 -6.30
CA GLU A 63 -2.44 11.28 -5.44
C GLU A 63 -2.59 10.14 -4.43
N PHE A 64 -2.37 8.88 -4.83
CA PHE A 64 -2.39 7.75 -3.89
C PHE A 64 -1.27 7.85 -2.85
N LEU A 65 -0.04 8.18 -3.27
CA LEU A 65 1.07 8.36 -2.35
C LEU A 65 0.81 9.50 -1.36
N ASN A 66 0.16 10.58 -1.79
CA ASN A 66 -0.23 11.68 -0.89
C ASN A 66 -1.27 11.22 0.15
N VAL A 67 -2.30 10.48 -0.26
CA VAL A 67 -3.27 9.89 0.68
C VAL A 67 -2.58 8.99 1.70
N ILE A 68 -1.67 8.12 1.25
CA ILE A 68 -0.89 7.23 2.12
C ILE A 68 -0.06 8.04 3.11
N ARG A 69 0.65 9.07 2.66
CA ARG A 69 1.45 9.93 3.54
C ARG A 69 0.60 10.63 4.59
N GLU A 70 -0.57 11.16 4.24
CA GLU A 70 -1.47 11.78 5.22
C GLU A 70 -1.99 10.76 6.23
N GLU A 71 -2.36 9.56 5.79
CA GLU A 71 -2.82 8.49 6.68
C GLU A 71 -1.71 8.08 7.66
N LEU A 72 -0.46 7.95 7.19
CA LEU A 72 0.68 7.58 8.04
C LEU A 72 1.01 8.62 9.11
N LYS A 73 0.69 9.91 8.89
CA LYS A 73 0.82 10.96 9.92
C LYS A 73 -0.18 10.83 11.06
N THR A 74 -1.16 9.92 10.96
CA THR A 74 -2.10 9.64 12.06
C THR A 74 -1.59 8.54 12.99
N ASP A 75 -0.50 7.86 12.64
CA ASP A 75 0.09 6.77 13.42
C ASP A 75 1.30 7.27 14.22
N GLU A 76 1.13 7.44 15.54
CA GLU A 76 2.20 7.95 16.43
C GLU A 76 3.50 7.14 16.33
N ARG A 77 3.42 5.84 16.06
CA ARG A 77 4.60 4.98 15.89
C ARG A 77 5.41 5.41 14.69
N ILE A 78 4.74 5.79 13.60
CA ILE A 78 5.40 6.27 12.37
C ILE A 78 5.97 7.67 12.59
N ILE A 79 5.20 8.57 13.22
CA ILE A 79 5.64 9.96 13.51
C ILE A 79 6.90 9.99 14.39
N SER A 80 7.07 9.00 15.26
CA SER A 80 8.23 8.90 16.16
C SER A 80 9.55 8.60 15.43
N ILE A 81 9.49 8.15 14.18
CA ILE A 81 10.64 7.82 13.33
C ILE A 81 11.14 9.10 12.64
N ASP A 82 12.44 9.19 12.35
CA ASP A 82 12.98 10.29 11.54
C ASP A 82 12.34 10.37 10.14
N LYS A 83 12.18 11.58 9.59
CA LYS A 83 11.49 11.79 8.30
C LYS A 83 12.14 11.06 7.14
N ASP A 84 13.47 11.04 7.05
CA ASP A 84 14.17 10.36 5.96
C ASP A 84 13.93 8.84 6.06
N LYS A 85 13.84 8.32 7.29
CA LYS A 85 13.52 6.92 7.57
C LYS A 85 12.06 6.57 7.36
N GLN A 86 11.14 7.51 7.54
CA GLN A 86 9.72 7.32 7.17
C GLN A 86 9.58 7.14 5.65
N GLU A 87 10.26 7.95 4.83
CA GLU A 87 10.20 7.82 3.37
C GLU A 87 10.91 6.54 2.88
N GLU A 88 12.05 6.16 3.46
CA GLU A 88 12.73 4.89 3.15
C GLU A 88 11.83 3.68 3.46
N LEU A 89 11.16 3.72 4.61
CA LEU A 89 10.21 2.71 5.03
C LEU A 89 9.00 2.64 4.08
N LEU A 90 8.39 3.79 3.76
CA LEU A 90 7.27 3.86 2.82
C LEU A 90 7.66 3.28 1.46
N HIS A 91 8.79 3.70 0.90
CA HIS A 91 9.27 3.20 -0.39
C HIS A 91 9.48 1.67 -0.35
N THR A 92 10.10 1.16 0.71
CA THR A 92 10.36 -0.28 0.87
C THR A 92 9.06 -1.09 0.97
N CYS A 93 8.12 -0.63 1.79
CA CYS A 93 6.80 -1.24 1.92
C CYS A 93 6.02 -1.18 0.60
N TRP A 94 6.07 -0.05 -0.10
CA TRP A 94 5.38 0.14 -1.37
C TRP A 94 5.90 -0.83 -2.44
N VAL A 95 7.23 -0.90 -2.64
CA VAL A 95 7.84 -1.82 -3.62
C VAL A 95 7.48 -3.27 -3.30
N PHE A 96 7.59 -3.68 -2.03
CA PHE A 96 7.26 -5.05 -1.64
C PHE A 96 5.77 -5.36 -1.84
N ALA A 97 4.88 -4.50 -1.36
CA ALA A 97 3.43 -4.69 -1.49
C ALA A 97 3.02 -4.76 -2.96
N HIS A 98 3.59 -3.94 -3.84
CA HIS A 98 3.34 -3.99 -5.28
C HIS A 98 3.85 -5.28 -5.93
N GLY A 99 5.04 -5.75 -5.57
CA GLY A 99 5.57 -7.03 -6.04
C GLY A 99 4.66 -8.18 -5.64
N LEU A 100 4.28 -8.25 -4.37
CA LEU A 100 3.37 -9.25 -3.84
C LEU A 100 1.99 -9.19 -4.53
N SER A 101 1.43 -7.99 -4.66
CA SER A 101 0.15 -7.74 -5.33
C SER A 101 0.17 -8.14 -6.79
N THR A 102 1.27 -7.91 -7.50
CA THR A 102 1.41 -8.32 -8.90
C THR A 102 1.41 -9.84 -9.02
N LEU A 103 2.13 -10.54 -8.14
CA LEU A 103 2.16 -12.00 -8.10
C LEU A 103 0.78 -12.59 -7.74
N ILE A 104 0.07 -11.97 -6.80
CA ILE A 104 -1.32 -12.31 -6.47
C ILE A 104 -2.23 -12.10 -7.69
N ALA A 105 -2.14 -10.93 -8.34
CA ALA A 105 -2.96 -10.58 -9.49
C ALA A 105 -2.70 -11.47 -10.71
N ILE A 106 -1.57 -12.17 -10.82
CA ILE A 106 -1.33 -13.14 -11.90
C ILE A 106 -1.57 -14.60 -11.47
N ASP A 107 -2.21 -14.82 -10.32
CA ASP A 107 -2.52 -16.13 -9.76
C ASP A 107 -1.27 -17.01 -9.54
N PHE A 108 -0.13 -16.39 -9.22
CA PHE A 108 1.13 -17.13 -8.98
C PHE A 108 1.07 -18.01 -7.73
N PHE A 109 0.39 -17.55 -6.68
CA PHE A 109 0.25 -18.28 -5.43
C PHE A 109 -1.01 -19.15 -5.42
N LYS A 110 -0.90 -20.36 -4.85
CA LYS A 110 -2.06 -21.22 -4.57
C LYS A 110 -2.95 -20.68 -3.44
N ASP A 111 -2.34 -19.93 -2.51
CA ASP A 111 -2.99 -19.29 -1.37
C ASP A 111 -2.73 -17.79 -1.44
N SER A 112 -3.79 -17.01 -1.45
CA SER A 112 -3.77 -15.55 -1.39
C SER A 112 -4.73 -15.01 -0.32
N SER A 113 -4.99 -15.81 0.73
CA SER A 113 -5.78 -15.43 1.91
C SER A 113 -5.25 -14.19 2.61
N ASP A 114 -6.09 -13.55 3.43
CA ASP A 114 -5.70 -12.40 4.24
C ASP A 114 -4.56 -12.78 5.19
N GLU A 115 -4.59 -13.99 5.78
CA GLU A 115 -3.53 -14.51 6.65
C GLU A 115 -2.20 -14.68 5.91
N PHE A 116 -2.23 -15.16 4.66
CA PHE A 116 -1.03 -15.26 3.84
C PHE A 116 -0.44 -13.89 3.53
N ILE A 117 -1.28 -12.93 3.14
CA ILE A 117 -0.85 -11.57 2.81
C ILE A 117 -0.25 -10.90 4.05
N GLU A 118 -0.94 -10.95 5.19
CA GLU A 118 -0.51 -10.34 6.43
C GLU A 118 0.83 -10.91 6.89
N ARG A 119 0.97 -12.24 6.89
CA ARG A 119 2.23 -12.92 7.23
C ARG A 119 3.37 -12.53 6.28
N SER A 120 3.10 -12.38 4.99
CA SER A 120 4.12 -12.01 4.00
C SER A 120 4.61 -10.58 4.21
N LEU A 121 3.71 -9.64 4.47
CA LEU A 121 4.06 -8.25 4.80
C LEU A 121 4.81 -8.14 6.14
N LYS A 122 4.41 -8.94 7.14
CA LYS A 122 5.08 -9.00 8.45
C LYS A 122 6.48 -9.62 8.39
N ASN A 123 6.67 -10.67 7.61
CA ASN A 123 7.96 -11.35 7.52
C ASN A 123 8.93 -10.69 6.54
N GLY A 124 8.43 -9.88 5.60
CA GLY A 124 9.23 -9.05 4.71
C GLY A 124 9.50 -7.66 5.33
N PRO A 125 8.85 -6.60 4.83
CA PRO A 125 9.18 -5.21 5.19
C PRO A 125 8.89 -4.85 6.65
N ALA A 126 7.98 -5.53 7.37
CA ALA A 126 7.75 -5.21 8.78
C ALA A 126 8.96 -5.52 9.68
N ARG A 127 9.83 -6.45 9.29
CA ARG A 127 11.08 -6.68 10.02
C ARG A 127 11.93 -5.40 10.05
N LEU A 128 11.98 -4.67 8.94
CA LEU A 128 12.64 -3.37 8.86
C LEU A 128 11.91 -2.32 9.71
N PHE A 129 10.57 -2.33 9.72
CA PHE A 129 9.79 -1.42 10.57
C PHE A 129 10.11 -1.57 12.06
N TYR A 130 10.08 -2.80 12.59
CA TYR A 130 10.41 -3.05 14.00
C TYR A 130 11.89 -2.78 14.31
N GLU A 131 12.78 -3.10 13.38
CA GLU A 131 14.20 -2.74 13.51
C GLU A 131 14.37 -1.22 13.62
N TYR A 132 13.65 -0.45 12.81
CA TYR A 132 13.74 1.01 12.79
C TYR A 132 13.17 1.65 14.04
N LEU A 133 12.02 1.16 14.53
CA LEU A 133 11.49 1.58 15.82
C LEU A 133 12.49 1.34 16.94
N SER A 134 13.21 0.22 16.95
CA SER A 134 14.20 -0.08 17.99
C SER A 134 15.48 0.75 17.89
N ARG A 135 15.95 1.07 16.68
CA ARG A 135 17.26 1.69 16.42
C ARG A 135 17.23 3.20 16.23
N TYR A 136 16.12 3.73 15.71
CA TYR A 136 16.02 5.11 15.24
C TYR A 136 14.81 5.86 15.80
N SER A 137 14.04 5.27 16.71
CA SER A 137 13.08 6.05 17.51
C SER A 137 13.86 7.11 18.28
N LYS A 138 13.40 8.36 18.22
CA LYS A 138 14.03 9.48 18.92
C LYS A 138 14.12 9.12 20.40
N LYS A 139 15.33 8.87 20.90
CA LYS A 139 15.56 8.82 22.35
C LYS A 139 15.13 10.18 22.92
N GLN A 140 14.25 10.14 23.92
CA GLN A 140 13.94 11.30 24.75
C GLN A 140 15.23 11.86 25.38
#